data_AF-A0A3M1VVG8-F1
#
_entry.id   AF-A0A3M1VVG8-F1
#
_cell.length_a   1.000
_cell.length_b   1.000
_cell.length_c   1.000
_cell.angle_alpha   90.00
_cell.angle_beta   90.00
_cell.angle_gamma   90.00
#
_symmetry.space_group_name_H-M   'P 1'
#
loop_
_entity.id
_entity.type
_entity.pdbx_description
1 polymer ?
#
loop_
_entity_poly.entity_id
_entity_poly.type
_entity_poly.pdbx_seq_one_letter_code
_entity_poly.pdbx_strand_id
1 'polypeptide(L)'
;MGVLKVKAVVRQRAVRGVVLSPSMANLRRAIDRLAHGVVALVALTAIVAIVLIFIFVFGEAMPIFTDSGVHQEVSLSKLFLPLEHTSEGGRFIWQPVGAVPKYSLVPLVIGTLKTTLVAVLLAAPLGIGAAIYTSEF
;
A
#
# COMPACT_ATOMS: atom_id res chain seq x y z
N MET A 1 40.81 -16.97 -52.01
CA MET A 1 39.70 -17.69 -51.32
C MET A 1 40.00 -18.11 -49.87
N GLY A 2 41.03 -17.55 -49.19
CA GLY A 2 41.45 -17.99 -47.84
C GLY A 2 40.96 -17.13 -46.66
N VAL A 3 40.64 -15.85 -46.88
CA VAL A 3 40.32 -14.89 -45.80
C VAL A 3 38.93 -15.11 -45.20
N LEU A 4 38.00 -15.65 -45.99
CA LEU A 4 36.62 -15.90 -45.56
C LEU A 4 36.50 -17.09 -44.59
N LYS A 5 37.33 -18.13 -44.73
CA LYS A 5 37.36 -19.27 -43.80
C LYS A 5 37.89 -18.89 -42.42
N VAL A 6 38.91 -18.02 -42.36
CA VAL A 6 39.49 -17.57 -41.08
C VAL A 6 38.50 -16.75 -40.27
N LYS A 7 37.76 -15.82 -40.90
CA LYS A 7 36.71 -15.05 -40.22
C LYS A 7 35.58 -15.95 -39.72
N ALA A 8 35.20 -16.98 -40.48
CA ALA A 8 34.16 -17.93 -40.06
C ALA A 8 34.58 -18.78 -38.84
N VAL A 9 35.85 -19.25 -38.81
CA VAL A 9 36.39 -20.04 -37.69
C VAL A 9 36.57 -19.19 -36.43
N VAL A 10 37.05 -17.95 -36.57
CA VAL A 10 37.19 -17.01 -35.44
C VAL A 10 35.83 -16.60 -34.88
N ARG A 11 34.83 -16.37 -35.75
CA ARG A 11 33.45 -16.06 -35.33
C ARG A 11 32.78 -17.24 -34.62
N GLN A 12 33.05 -18.48 -35.04
CA GLN A 12 32.56 -19.68 -34.34
C GLN A 12 33.21 -19.90 -32.96
N ARG A 13 34.48 -19.50 -32.77
CA ARG A 13 35.13 -19.55 -31.45
C ARG A 13 34.59 -18.51 -30.48
N ALA A 14 34.25 -17.31 -30.96
CA ALA A 14 33.69 -16.24 -30.11
C ALA A 14 32.29 -16.58 -29.57
N VAL A 15 31.46 -17.30 -30.33
CA VAL A 15 30.11 -17.74 -29.89
C VAL A 15 30.18 -18.89 -28.87
N ARG A 16 31.28 -19.65 -28.83
CA ARG A 16 31.51 -20.75 -27.88
C ARG A 16 32.11 -20.32 -26.52
N GLY A 17 32.34 -19.02 -26.32
CA GLY A 17 33.09 -18.49 -25.17
C GLY A 17 32.30 -18.26 -23.87
N VAL A 18 30.99 -18.50 -23.83
CA VAL A 18 30.23 -18.50 -22.57
C VAL A 18 29.78 -19.93 -22.28
N VAL A 19 30.76 -20.83 -22.17
CA VAL A 19 30.56 -22.06 -21.40
C VAL A 19 30.51 -21.61 -19.94
N LEU A 20 29.31 -21.25 -19.46
CA LEU A 20 29.06 -21.15 -18.03
C LEU A 20 29.59 -22.45 -17.42
N SER A 21 30.53 -22.34 -16.47
CA SER A 21 31.01 -23.52 -15.77
C SER A 21 29.80 -24.31 -15.24
N PRO A 22 29.79 -25.65 -15.28
CA PRO A 22 28.65 -26.45 -14.84
C PRO A 22 28.20 -26.10 -13.40
N SER A 23 29.13 -25.57 -12.59
CA SER A 23 28.89 -24.97 -11.27
C SER A 23 27.91 -23.77 -11.30
N MET A 24 28.11 -22.79 -12.19
CA MET A 24 27.28 -21.58 -12.27
C MET A 24 25.87 -21.84 -12.80
N ALA A 25 25.70 -22.87 -13.64
CA ALA A 25 24.40 -23.28 -14.17
C ALA A 25 23.52 -23.99 -13.12
N ASN A 26 24.13 -24.72 -12.19
CA ASN A 26 23.42 -25.37 -11.07
C ASN A 26 23.05 -24.34 -9.99
N LEU A 27 23.94 -23.37 -9.71
CA LEU A 27 23.70 -22.30 -8.74
C LEU A 27 22.51 -21.42 -9.15
N ARG A 28 22.42 -21.00 -10.43
CA ARG A 28 21.27 -20.23 -10.93
C ARG A 28 19.95 -20.99 -10.77
N ARG A 29 19.91 -22.27 -11.12
CA ARG A 29 18.71 -23.12 -10.94
C ARG A 29 18.34 -23.30 -9.47
N ALA A 30 19.31 -23.35 -8.57
CA ALA A 30 19.06 -23.40 -7.12
C ALA A 30 18.48 -22.06 -6.61
N ILE A 31 19.02 -20.93 -7.08
CA ILE A 31 18.51 -19.58 -6.76
C ILE A 31 17.09 -19.41 -7.30
N ASP A 32 16.79 -19.81 -8.53
CA ASP A 32 15.45 -19.69 -9.10
C ASP A 32 14.42 -20.52 -8.30
N ARG A 33 14.79 -21.72 -7.85
CA ARG A 33 13.94 -22.54 -6.98
C ARG A 33 13.75 -21.95 -5.59
N LEU A 34 14.81 -21.40 -5.01
CA LEU A 34 14.73 -20.70 -3.72
C LEU A 34 13.87 -19.45 -3.83
N ALA A 35 14.07 -18.62 -4.85
CA ALA A 35 13.28 -17.43 -5.10
C ALA A 35 11.80 -17.79 -5.28
N HIS A 36 11.50 -18.83 -6.06
CA HIS A 36 10.13 -19.32 -6.20
C HIS A 36 9.53 -19.79 -4.87
N GLY A 37 10.28 -20.57 -4.08
CA GLY A 37 9.84 -21.04 -2.76
C GLY A 37 9.62 -19.90 -1.76
N VAL A 38 10.51 -18.90 -1.73
CA VAL A 38 10.41 -17.72 -0.87
C VAL A 38 9.19 -16.88 -1.25
N VAL A 39 8.99 -16.60 -2.53
CA VAL A 39 7.82 -15.84 -3.00
C VAL A 39 6.53 -16.59 -2.67
N ALA A 40 6.48 -17.90 -2.89
CA ALA A 40 5.31 -18.72 -2.54
C ALA A 40 5.02 -18.71 -1.03
N LEU A 41 6.05 -18.81 -0.19
CA LEU A 41 5.90 -18.75 1.27
C LEU A 41 5.40 -17.38 1.75
N VAL A 42 5.98 -16.30 1.21
CA VAL A 42 5.56 -14.93 1.53
C VAL A 42 4.12 -14.70 1.10
N ALA A 43 3.73 -15.15 -0.10
CA ALA A 43 2.36 -15.04 -0.59
C ALA A 43 1.38 -15.85 0.28
N LEU A 44 1.72 -17.09 0.65
CA LEU A 44 0.91 -17.90 1.54
C LEU A 44 0.71 -17.23 2.90
N THR A 45 1.79 -16.72 3.48
CA THR A 45 1.76 -16.01 4.76
C THR A 45 0.88 -14.76 4.68
N ALA A 46 0.99 -13.99 3.60
CA ALA A 46 0.15 -12.81 3.38
C ALA A 46 -1.33 -13.17 3.26
N ILE A 47 -1.67 -14.24 2.52
CA ILE A 47 -3.05 -14.71 2.39
C ILE A 47 -3.60 -15.11 3.76
N VAL A 48 -2.84 -15.88 4.54
CA VAL A 48 -3.24 -16.29 5.89
C VAL A 48 -3.43 -15.07 6.80
N ALA A 49 -2.50 -14.11 6.77
CA ALA A 49 -2.60 -12.88 7.56
C ALA A 49 -3.84 -12.07 7.20
N ILE A 50 -4.15 -11.91 5.91
CA ILE A 50 -5.36 -11.21 5.45
C ILE A 50 -6.63 -11.91 5.98
N VAL A 51 -6.70 -13.24 5.86
CA VAL A 51 -7.84 -14.01 6.37
C VAL A 51 -8.00 -13.85 7.88
N LEU A 52 -6.90 -13.90 8.65
CA LEU A 52 -6.92 -13.70 10.10
C LEU A 52 -7.38 -12.29 10.47
N ILE A 53 -6.92 -11.27 9.75
CA ILE A 53 -7.38 -9.88 9.95
C ILE A 53 -8.89 -9.79 9.73
N PHE A 54 -9.42 -10.40 8.67
CA PHE A 54 -10.87 -10.40 8.44
C PHE A 54 -11.63 -11.07 9.60
N ILE A 55 -11.20 -12.27 10.03
CA ILE A 55 -11.84 -12.99 11.14
C ILE A 55 -11.82 -12.15 12.42
N PHE A 56 -10.69 -11.53 12.73
CA PHE A 56 -10.54 -10.64 13.89
C PHE A 56 -11.48 -9.43 13.81
N VAL A 57 -11.48 -8.72 12.68
CA VAL A 57 -12.33 -7.54 12.46
C VAL A 57 -13.81 -7.91 12.56
N PHE A 58 -14.23 -9.03 11.97
CA PHE A 58 -15.61 -9.51 12.09
C PHE A 58 -15.98 -9.88 13.53
N GLY A 59 -15.07 -10.50 14.27
CA GLY A 59 -15.27 -10.81 15.69
C GLY A 59 -15.48 -9.55 16.53
N GLU A 60 -14.64 -8.54 16.35
CA GLU A 60 -14.74 -7.25 17.05
C GLU A 60 -15.90 -6.37 16.56
N ALA A 61 -16.32 -6.52 15.31
CA ALA A 61 -17.44 -5.77 14.74
C ALA A 61 -18.81 -6.40 15.04
N MET A 62 -18.86 -7.68 15.48
CA MET A 62 -20.13 -8.37 15.76
C MET A 62 -21.00 -7.65 16.82
N PRO A 63 -20.43 -7.12 17.93
CA PRO A 63 -21.19 -6.35 18.92
C PRO A 63 -21.92 -5.13 18.37
N ILE A 64 -21.46 -4.54 17.25
CA ILE A 64 -22.12 -3.39 16.60
C ILE A 64 -23.54 -3.77 16.15
N PHE A 65 -23.78 -5.03 15.80
CA PHE A 65 -25.09 -5.51 15.31
C PHE A 65 -25.95 -6.13 16.40
N THR A 66 -25.35 -6.65 17.48
CA THR A 66 -26.08 -7.36 18.54
C THR A 66 -26.43 -6.48 19.74
N ASP A 67 -25.69 -5.40 19.97
CA ASP A 67 -25.94 -4.51 21.10
C ASP A 67 -26.77 -3.29 20.70
N SER A 68 -28.00 -3.23 21.22
CA SER A 68 -28.96 -2.14 21.01
C SER A 68 -28.50 -0.77 21.52
N GLY A 69 -27.47 -0.70 22.38
CA GLY A 69 -26.86 0.57 22.81
C GLY A 69 -26.07 1.26 21.69
N VAL A 70 -25.38 0.49 20.83
CA VAL A 70 -24.53 0.99 19.75
C VAL A 70 -25.35 1.52 18.57
N HIS A 71 -26.54 0.93 18.34
CA HIS A 71 -27.44 1.33 17.26
C HIS A 71 -27.94 2.78 17.38
N GLN A 72 -28.01 3.34 18.59
CA GLN A 72 -28.40 4.74 18.76
C GLN A 72 -27.26 5.73 18.48
N GLU A 73 -26.01 5.29 18.53
CA GLU A 73 -24.83 6.15 18.38
C GLU A 73 -24.38 6.28 16.92
N VAL A 74 -24.65 5.29 16.06
CA VAL A 74 -24.22 5.26 14.65
C VAL A 74 -25.37 5.64 13.70
N SER A 75 -25.99 6.80 13.91
CA SER A 75 -26.87 7.39 12.90
C SER A 75 -26.02 8.25 11.96
N LEU A 76 -26.16 8.06 10.63
CA LEU A 76 -25.47 8.88 9.62
C LEU A 76 -25.68 10.38 9.85
N SER A 77 -26.87 10.75 10.33
CA SER A 77 -27.20 12.13 10.67
C SER A 77 -26.35 12.62 11.85
N LYS A 78 -26.16 11.82 12.90
CA LYS A 78 -25.36 12.19 14.09
C LYS A 78 -23.86 12.33 13.80
N LEU A 79 -23.35 11.71 12.73
CA LEU A 79 -21.95 11.86 12.29
C LEU A 79 -21.63 13.26 11.74
N PHE A 80 -22.64 13.91 11.15
CA PHE A 80 -22.52 15.23 10.50
C PHE A 80 -23.31 16.33 11.19
N LEU A 81 -24.21 15.99 12.11
CA LEU A 81 -24.97 16.95 12.92
C LEU A 81 -24.22 17.29 14.22
N PRO A 82 -24.49 18.48 14.80
CA PRO A 82 -23.97 18.83 16.11
C PRO A 82 -24.52 17.89 17.20
N LEU A 83 -23.67 17.51 18.16
CA LEU A 83 -24.07 16.67 19.28
C LEU A 83 -24.95 17.48 20.25
N GLU A 84 -26.28 17.35 20.14
CA GLU A 84 -27.26 18.05 20.99
C GLU A 84 -27.48 17.37 22.37
N HIS A 85 -27.16 16.07 22.48
CA HIS A 85 -27.51 15.24 23.66
C HIS A 85 -26.45 15.28 24.78
N THR A 86 -25.54 16.25 24.79
CA THR A 86 -24.49 16.38 25.80
C THR A 86 -24.45 17.81 26.36
N SER A 87 -24.00 17.97 27.61
CA SER A 87 -23.80 19.24 28.33
C SER A 87 -22.88 20.25 27.63
N GLU A 88 -22.23 19.82 26.54
CA GLU A 88 -21.30 20.55 25.69
C GLU A 88 -21.94 20.90 24.32
N GLY A 89 -23.26 21.07 24.32
CA GLY A 89 -24.14 21.09 23.15
C GLY A 89 -23.62 21.88 21.95
N GLY A 90 -23.74 21.30 20.76
CA GLY A 90 -23.55 22.00 19.50
C GLY A 90 -22.13 21.97 18.92
N ARG A 91 -21.18 21.22 19.50
CA ARG A 91 -19.80 21.14 19.00
C ARG A 91 -19.51 19.86 18.22
N PHE A 92 -18.73 20.00 17.15
CA PHE A 92 -18.16 18.89 16.39
C PHE A 92 -16.87 18.40 17.06
N ILE A 93 -16.95 17.31 17.81
CA ILE A 93 -15.83 16.76 18.59
C ILE A 93 -15.65 15.28 18.23
N TRP A 94 -14.39 14.87 18.03
CA TRP A 94 -14.01 13.47 17.88
C TRP A 94 -13.35 12.98 19.18
N GLN A 95 -14.02 12.10 19.92
CA GLN A 95 -13.52 11.52 21.16
C GLN A 95 -14.06 10.09 21.37
N PRO A 96 -13.36 9.07 20.84
CA PRO A 96 -13.83 7.67 20.92
C PRO A 96 -13.61 7.01 22.29
N VAL A 97 -12.72 7.55 23.14
CA VAL A 97 -12.34 6.98 24.44
C VAL A 97 -12.99 7.69 25.64
N GLY A 98 -14.02 8.51 25.41
CA GLY A 98 -14.73 9.23 26.46
C GLY A 98 -15.73 8.36 27.22
N ALA A 99 -16.15 8.80 28.42
CA ALA A 99 -17.23 8.16 29.18
C ALA A 99 -18.56 8.11 28.41
N VAL A 100 -18.76 9.05 27.49
CA VAL A 100 -19.77 9.00 26.42
C VAL A 100 -18.99 9.11 25.10
N PRO A 101 -18.92 8.04 24.29
CA PRO A 101 -18.23 8.08 22.99
C PRO A 101 -18.84 9.13 22.06
N LYS A 102 -17.99 9.94 21.43
CA LYS A 102 -18.41 11.02 20.51
C LYS A 102 -17.77 10.81 19.14
N TYR A 103 -18.61 10.55 18.15
CA TYR A 103 -18.19 10.28 16.78
C TYR A 103 -18.68 11.39 15.83
N SER A 104 -17.87 12.44 15.64
CA SER A 104 -18.13 13.47 14.62
C SER A 104 -17.12 13.38 13.48
N LEU A 105 -17.60 13.24 12.24
CA LEU A 105 -16.73 13.15 11.06
C LEU A 105 -16.26 14.51 10.56
N VAL A 106 -17.00 15.58 10.87
CA VAL A 106 -16.69 16.95 10.45
C VAL A 106 -15.24 17.38 10.77
N PRO A 107 -14.71 17.23 12.01
CA PRO A 107 -13.34 17.64 12.31
C PRO A 107 -12.29 16.80 11.55
N LEU A 108 -12.57 15.51 11.31
CA LEU A 108 -11.69 14.62 10.55
C LEU A 108 -11.62 15.02 9.07
N VAL A 109 -12.78 15.30 8.46
CA VAL A 109 -12.85 15.74 7.05
C VAL A 109 -12.17 17.09 6.88
N ILE A 110 -12.45 18.05 7.75
CA ILE A 110 -11.85 19.39 7.71
C ILE A 110 -10.33 19.31 7.95
N GLY A 111 -9.88 18.49 8.89
CA GLY A 111 -8.45 18.25 9.14
C GLY A 111 -7.76 17.67 7.91
N THR A 112 -8.34 16.63 7.31
CA THR A 112 -7.80 15.98 6.11
C THR A 112 -7.73 16.98 4.95
N LEU A 113 -8.82 17.70 4.66
CA LEU A 113 -8.85 18.69 3.58
C LEU A 113 -7.78 19.77 3.76
N LYS A 114 -7.60 20.29 4.98
CA LYS A 114 -6.55 21.27 5.29
C LYS A 114 -5.16 20.71 4.98
N THR A 115 -4.86 19.49 5.43
CA THR A 115 -3.56 18.86 5.16
C THR A 115 -3.33 18.62 3.68
N THR A 116 -4.34 18.13 2.95
CA THR A 116 -4.26 17.91 1.50
C THR A 116 -4.01 19.21 0.76
N LEU A 117 -4.70 20.29 1.10
CA LEU A 117 -4.51 21.59 0.45
C LEU A 117 -3.09 22.11 0.64
N VAL A 118 -2.55 22.03 1.86
CA VAL A 118 -1.15 22.44 2.13
C VAL A 118 -0.17 21.57 1.35
N ALA A 119 -0.39 20.25 1.32
CA ALA A 119 0.46 19.33 0.57
C ALA A 119 0.45 19.63 -0.93
N VAL A 120 -0.73 19.84 -1.53
CA VAL A 120 -0.88 20.18 -2.95
C VAL A 120 -0.23 21.53 -3.26
N LEU A 121 -0.39 22.52 -2.38
CA LEU A 121 0.17 23.85 -2.57
C LEU A 121 1.70 23.85 -2.63
N LEU A 122 2.36 22.90 -1.94
CA LEU A 122 3.81 22.71 -2.02
C LEU A 122 4.21 21.77 -3.16
N ALA A 123 3.48 20.67 -3.35
CA ALA A 123 3.80 19.65 -4.34
C ALA A 123 3.61 20.14 -5.78
N ALA A 124 2.55 20.92 -6.05
CA ALA A 124 2.23 21.41 -7.39
C ALA A 124 3.34 22.31 -7.98
N PRO A 125 3.78 23.41 -7.33
CA PRO A 125 4.84 24.24 -7.89
C PRO A 125 6.18 23.50 -7.99
N LEU A 126 6.51 22.63 -7.03
CA LEU A 126 7.72 21.83 -7.08
C LEU A 126 7.70 20.84 -8.26
N GLY A 127 6.57 20.17 -8.49
CA GLY A 127 6.39 19.24 -9.61
C GLY A 127 6.41 19.94 -10.96
N ILE A 128 5.74 21.10 -11.07
CA ILE A 128 5.77 21.92 -12.30
C ILE A 128 7.20 22.41 -12.58
N GLY A 129 7.93 22.88 -11.56
CA GLY A 129 9.32 23.31 -11.71
C GLY A 129 10.25 22.20 -12.21
N ALA A 130 10.09 20.98 -11.68
CA ALA A 130 10.85 19.81 -12.13
C ALA A 130 10.51 19.44 -13.59
N ALA A 131 9.24 19.53 -13.98
CA ALA A 131 8.79 19.26 -15.35
C ALA A 131 9.41 20.24 -16.35
N ILE A 132 9.43 21.54 -16.02
CA ILE A 132 10.05 22.57 -16.86
C ILE A 132 11.56 22.33 -16.99
N TYR A 133 12.27 22.04 -15.89
CA TYR A 133 13.71 21.75 -15.95
C TYR A 133 14.03 20.56 -16.86
N THR A 134 13.22 19.50 -16.79
CA THR A 134 13.39 18.29 -17.60
C THR A 134 12.98 18.49 -19.06
N SER A 135 12.12 19.46 -19.38
CA SER A 135 11.75 19.74 -20.77
C SER A 135 12.80 20.60 -21.50
N GLU A 136 13.61 21.35 -20.75
CA GLU A 136 14.62 22.25 -21.32
C GLU A 136 16.00 21.59 -21.50
N PHE A 137 16.29 20.50 -20.78
CA PHE A 137 17.59 19.80 -20.80
C PHE A 137 17.44 18.28 -20.97
#